data_AF-A0A916HI51-F1
#
_entry.id   AF-A0A916HI51-F1
#
_cell.length_a   1.000
_cell.length_b   1.000
_cell.length_c   1.000
_cell.angle_alpha   90.00
_cell.angle_beta   90.00
_cell.angle_gamma   90.00
#
_symmetry.space_group_name_H-M   'P 1'
#
loop_
_entity.id
_entity.type
_entity.pdbx_description
1 polymer ?
#
loop_
_entity_poly.entity_id
_entity_poly.type
_entity_poly.pdbx_seq_one_letter_code
_entity_poly.pdbx_strand_id
1 'polypeptide(L)' 'AVALAAQQEMISTSYIQRRFRIGYNTAARIIEKMEKEGVVGPAQGSRPREVLLRKQH' A
#
# COMPACT_ATOMS: atom_id res chain seq x y z
N ALA A 1 -26.56 0.93 -9.29
CA ALA A 1 -25.42 0.01 -9.12
C ALA A 1 -24.12 0.80 -8.85
N VAL A 2 -24.09 1.60 -7.77
CA VAL A 2 -23.07 2.64 -7.55
C VAL A 2 -22.53 2.57 -6.12
N ALA A 3 -21.92 1.44 -5.73
CA ALA A 3 -21.40 1.26 -4.37
C ALA A 3 -20.22 0.27 -4.28
N LEU A 4 -19.28 0.30 -5.22
CA LEU A 4 -18.17 -0.68 -5.25
C LEU A 4 -16.86 -0.07 -5.75
N ALA A 5 -16.37 1.01 -5.12
CA ALA A 5 -15.01 1.50 -5.42
C ALA A 5 -14.43 2.46 -4.35
N ALA A 6 -14.57 2.13 -3.06
CA ALA A 6 -13.97 2.94 -1.98
C ALA A 6 -13.00 2.10 -1.11
N GLN A 7 -12.14 1.23 -1.67
CA GLN A 7 -11.69 0.08 -0.85
C GLN A 7 -10.32 -0.49 -1.20
N GLN A 8 -9.23 0.27 -1.12
CA GLN A 8 -7.96 -0.40 -0.82
C GLN A 8 -7.48 0.06 0.54
N GLU A 9 -7.99 -0.64 1.57
CA GLU A 9 -7.55 -0.55 2.96
C GLU A 9 -6.16 -1.18 3.15
N MET A 10 -5.64 -1.87 2.13
CA MET A 10 -4.42 -2.64 2.23
C MET A 10 -3.52 -2.48 0.99
N ILE A 11 -2.21 -2.38 1.23
CA ILE A 11 -1.18 -2.26 0.18
C ILE A 11 -0.07 -3.29 0.41
N SER A 12 0.47 -3.85 -0.66
CA SER A 12 1.55 -4.84 -0.62
C SER A 12 2.66 -4.51 -1.61
N THR A 13 3.86 -5.03 -1.36
CA THR A 13 5.02 -4.81 -2.24
C THR A 13 4.74 -5.31 -3.66
N SER A 14 4.04 -6.44 -3.79
CA SER A 14 3.63 -7.00 -5.09
C SER A 14 2.56 -6.16 -5.80
N TYR A 15 1.70 -5.46 -5.05
CA TYR A 15 0.78 -4.49 -5.62
C TYR A 15 1.54 -3.32 -6.27
N ILE A 16 2.50 -2.72 -5.56
CA ILE A 16 3.31 -1.61 -6.08
C ILE A 16 4.14 -2.08 -7.29
N GLN A 17 4.75 -3.27 -7.23
CA GLN A 17 5.48 -3.85 -8.37
C GLN A 17 4.63 -3.88 -9.64
N ARG A 18 3.41 -4.43 -9.58
CA ARG A 18 2.52 -4.55 -10.73
C ARG A 18 1.98 -3.20 -11.18
N ARG A 19 1.61 -2.34 -10.23
CA ARG A 19 0.96 -1.06 -10.50
C ARG A 19 1.90 -0.05 -11.16
N PHE A 20 3.18 -0.09 -10.80
CA PHE A 20 4.21 0.83 -11.31
C PHE A 20 5.22 0.16 -12.23
N ARG A 21 5.11 -1.16 -12.46
CA ARG A 21 6.02 -1.96 -13.30
C ARG A 21 7.49 -1.81 -12.88
N ILE A 22 7.73 -1.92 -11.58
CA ILE A 22 9.06 -1.80 -10.97
C ILE A 22 9.50 -3.12 -10.31
N GLY A 23 10.81 -3.29 -10.12
CA GLY A 23 11.36 -4.44 -9.41
C GLY A 23 11.02 -4.47 -7.92
N TYR A 24 11.15 -5.65 -7.32
CA TYR A 24 10.80 -5.91 -5.91
C TYR A 24 11.48 -4.93 -4.94
N ASN A 25 12.79 -4.73 -5.05
CA ASN A 25 13.56 -3.87 -4.14
C ASN A 25 13.08 -2.42 -4.16
N THR A 26 12.75 -1.89 -5.34
CA THR A 26 12.22 -0.54 -5.47
C THR A 26 10.85 -0.42 -4.83
N ALA A 27 9.97 -1.40 -5.06
CA ALA A 27 8.66 -1.44 -4.41
C ALA A 27 8.75 -1.56 -2.88
N ALA A 28 9.69 -2.36 -2.36
CA ALA A 28 9.89 -2.52 -0.92
C ALA A 28 10.31 -1.20 -0.26
N ARG A 29 11.26 -0.48 -0.87
CA ARG A 29 11.69 0.85 -0.39
C ARG A 29 10.57 1.88 -0.40
N ILE A 30 9.68 1.83 -1.40
CA ILE A 30 8.51 2.71 -1.45
C ILE A 30 7.60 2.44 -0.25
N ILE A 31 7.33 1.17 0.07
CA ILE A 31 6.51 0.81 1.24
C ILE A 31 7.17 1.22 2.56
N GLU A 32 8.47 1.00 2.72
CA GLU A 32 9.20 1.44 3.92
C GLU A 32 9.14 2.96 4.09
N LYS A 33 9.24 3.71 2.99
CA LYS A 33 9.08 5.17 3.01
C LYS A 33 7.66 5.57 3.41
N MET A 34 6.64 4.92 2.83
CA MET A 34 5.24 5.15 3.20
C MET A 34 4.97 4.84 4.68
N GLU A 35 5.61 3.81 5.26
CA GLU A 35 5.51 3.49 6.69
C GLU A 35 6.13 4.60 7.55
N LYS A 36 7.36 5.04 7.20
CA LYS A 36 8.05 6.13 7.90
C LYS A 36 7.29 7.45 7.85
N GLU A 37 6.56 7.68 6.77
CA GLU A 37 5.69 8.85 6.58
C GLU A 37 4.31 8.70 7.24
N GLY A 38 4.02 7.57 7.88
CA GLY A 38 2.73 7.31 8.53
C GLY A 38 1.57 7.06 7.56
N VAL A 39 1.86 6.79 6.29
CA VAL A 39 0.87 6.52 5.24
C VAL A 39 0.33 5.09 5.32
N VAL A 40 1.19 4.14 5.71
CA VAL A 40 0.84 2.73 5.87
C VAL A 40 1.26 2.23 7.25
N GLY A 41 0.50 1.26 7.77
CA GLY A 41 0.80 0.60 9.03
C GLY A 41 2.05 -0.27 8.99
N PRO A 42 2.46 -0.77 10.16
CA PRO A 42 3.64 -1.61 10.29
C PRO A 42 3.51 -2.93 9.50
N ALA A 43 4.65 -3.52 9.16
CA ALA A 43 4.69 -4.83 8.53
C ALA A 43 4.06 -5.90 9.45
N GLN A 44 3.14 -6.71 8.91
CA GLN A 44 2.56 -7.86 9.60
C GLN A 44 2.96 -9.16 8.87
N GLY A 45 4.27 -9.44 8.84
CA GLY A 45 4.83 -10.59 8.13
C GLY A 45 4.61 -10.51 6.62
N SER A 46 4.04 -11.56 6.03
CA SER A 46 3.73 -11.61 4.59
C SER A 46 2.41 -10.93 4.21
N ARG A 47 1.64 -10.42 5.19
CA ARG A 47 0.35 -9.80 4.93
C ARG A 47 0.51 -8.39 4.34
N PRO A 48 -0.45 -7.95 3.50
CA PRO A 48 -0.57 -6.56 3.11
C PRO A 48 -0.63 -5.63 4.32
N ARG A 49 -0.09 -4.42 4.18
CA ARG A 49 -0.10 -3.39 5.21
C ARG A 49 -1.35 -2.55 5.10
N GLU A 50 -1.91 -2.17 6.24
CA GLU A 50 -3.06 -1.27 6.29
C GLU A 50 -2.68 0.12 5.77
N VAL A 51 -3.55 0.74 4.99
CA VAL A 51 -3.38 2.13 4.53
C VAL A 51 -4.04 3.04 5.56
N LEU A 52 -3.23 3.81 6.28
CA LEU A 52 -3.68 4.68 7.38
C LEU A 52 -4.23 6.01 6.86
N LEU A 53 -3.65 6.53 5.76
CA LEU A 53 -4.18 7.69 5.07
C LEU A 53 -5.26 7.26 4.07
N ARG A 54 -6.49 7.12 4.55
CA ARG A 54 -7.65 7.23 3.65
C ARG A 54 -7.71 8.67 3.17
N LYS A 55 -7.70 8.88 1.85
CA LYS A 55 -7.98 10.19 1.26
C LYS A 55 -9.23 10.74 1.96
N GLN A 56 -9.07 11.87 2.64
CA GLN A 56 -10.20 12.74 2.90
C GLN A 56 -10.75 13.09 1.53
N HIS A 57 -11.92 12.54 1.18
CA HIS A 57 -12.93 13.08 0.25
C HIS A 57 -14.00 12.00 0.01
#